data_AF-A0A1H9T300-F1
#
_entry.id   AF-A0A1H9T300-F1
#
_cell.length_a   1.000
_cell.length_b   1.000
_cell.length_c   1.000
_cell.angle_alpha   90.00
_cell.angle_beta   90.00
_cell.angle_gamma   90.00
#
_symmetry.space_group_name_H-M   'P 1'
#
loop_
_entity.id
_entity.type
_entity.pdbx_description
1 polymer ?
#
loop_
_entity_poly.entity_id
_entity_poly.type
_entity_poly.pdbx_seq_one_letter_code
_entity_poly.pdbx_strand_id
1 'polypeptide(L)'
;MTVVVLLFGYHTSTSGAQSSAKSAEVRQTTGSGTTAGGDTVTGDAADTRWGPVQVRLTVSSGKITAVDVVEYPDSNGKDKQINARALPILVQETLEAQSADIDMVSGATVTSDGYLQSLQSALDGAGL
;
A
#
# COMPACT_ATOMS: atom_id res chain seq x y z
N MET A 1 -8.34 -41.14 -31.08
CA MET A 1 -7.02 -40.46 -30.98
C MET A 1 -7.12 -39.49 -29.81
N THR A 2 -6.32 -39.42 -28.75
CA THR A 2 -5.39 -40.27 -28.01
C THR A 2 -5.20 -39.49 -26.70
N VAL A 3 -5.14 -40.18 -25.56
CA VAL A 3 -4.97 -39.64 -24.19
C VAL A 3 -3.64 -38.91 -24.02
N VAL A 4 -3.56 -37.84 -23.21
CA VAL A 4 -2.37 -37.58 -22.34
C VAL A 4 -2.80 -36.96 -21.00
N VAL A 5 -2.53 -37.72 -19.93
CA VAL A 5 -2.45 -37.36 -18.50
C VAL A 5 -1.02 -36.87 -18.21
N LEU A 6 -0.79 -36.00 -17.22
CA LEU A 6 0.39 -35.91 -16.31
C LEU A 6 0.28 -34.57 -15.52
N LEU A 7 -0.10 -34.53 -14.24
CA LEU A 7 0.57 -35.03 -13.03
C LEU A 7 1.84 -34.23 -12.66
N PHE A 8 1.77 -33.60 -11.47
CA PHE A 8 2.86 -33.24 -10.55
C PHE A 8 3.82 -32.09 -10.88
N GLY A 9 3.98 -31.23 -9.87
CA GLY A 9 5.27 -31.19 -9.17
C GLY A 9 6.09 -29.93 -9.38
N TYR A 10 6.09 -29.07 -8.35
CA TYR A 10 7.04 -27.99 -8.11
C TYR A 10 8.50 -28.42 -8.28
N HIS A 11 9.32 -27.59 -8.93
CA HIS A 11 10.76 -27.47 -8.67
C HIS A 11 11.22 -26.07 -9.14
N THR A 12 11.35 -25.10 -8.23
CA THR A 12 12.62 -24.58 -7.67
C THR A 12 13.85 -24.63 -8.60
N SER A 13 14.36 -23.41 -8.83
CA SER A 13 15.74 -22.97 -9.08
C SER A 13 16.29 -22.85 -10.50
N THR A 14 16.76 -21.62 -10.75
CA THR A 14 18.02 -21.22 -11.39
C THR A 14 18.07 -20.80 -12.86
N SER A 15 18.66 -19.61 -13.03
CA SER A 15 19.50 -19.16 -14.15
C SER A 15 18.86 -18.67 -15.45
N GLY A 16 19.23 -17.46 -15.86
CA GLY A 16 19.34 -17.12 -17.28
C GLY A 16 18.88 -15.72 -17.66
N ALA A 17 19.82 -14.87 -18.04
CA ALA A 17 19.65 -13.45 -18.34
C ALA A 17 19.02 -13.13 -19.71
N GLN A 18 18.47 -11.91 -19.77
CA GLN A 18 18.52 -10.94 -20.87
C GLN A 18 17.68 -11.13 -22.15
N SER A 19 16.69 -10.23 -22.27
CA SER A 19 16.66 -9.11 -23.23
C SER A 19 15.49 -9.04 -24.22
N SER A 20 14.80 -7.90 -24.09
CA SER A 20 14.18 -7.06 -25.13
C SER A 20 12.73 -7.30 -25.56
N ALA A 21 11.96 -6.25 -25.24
CA ALA A 21 10.82 -5.66 -25.96
C ALA A 21 9.48 -6.38 -25.91
N LYS A 22 8.54 -5.83 -25.12
CA LYS A 22 7.37 -5.09 -25.62
C LYS A 22 6.59 -4.51 -24.44
N SER A 23 6.21 -3.24 -24.52
CA SER A 23 5.27 -2.61 -23.60
C SER A 23 4.02 -3.49 -23.45
N ALA A 24 3.88 -4.06 -22.26
CA ALA A 24 2.64 -4.61 -21.75
C ALA A 24 2.38 -3.87 -20.45
N GLU A 25 1.36 -3.02 -20.49
CA GLU A 25 0.48 -2.68 -19.39
C GLU A 25 0.90 -3.33 -18.06
N VAL A 26 1.61 -2.58 -17.22
CA VAL A 26 1.77 -2.97 -15.82
C VAL A 26 0.43 -2.72 -15.16
N ARG A 27 -0.51 -3.67 -15.35
CA ARG A 27 -1.44 -3.99 -14.28
C ARG A 27 -0.55 -4.43 -13.12
N GLN A 28 -0.20 -3.48 -12.25
CA GLN A 28 0.14 -3.81 -10.88
C GLN A 28 -1.08 -4.55 -10.34
N THR A 29 -1.03 -5.88 -10.45
CA THR A 29 -1.72 -6.73 -9.52
C THR A 29 -1.12 -6.39 -8.18
N THR A 30 -1.76 -5.44 -7.48
CA THR A 30 -1.50 -5.13 -6.07
C THR A 30 -1.39 -6.45 -5.36
N GLY A 31 -0.15 -6.79 -4.99
CA GLY A 31 0.15 -8.07 -4.39
C GLY A 31 -0.64 -8.17 -3.11
N SER A 32 -1.66 -9.03 -3.11
CA SER A 32 -2.19 -9.63 -1.89
C SER A 32 -1.05 -10.38 -1.22
N GLY A 33 -0.25 -9.64 -0.45
CA GLY A 33 0.77 -10.19 0.42
C GLY A 33 0.07 -10.89 1.56
N THR A 34 -0.26 -12.17 1.35
CA THR A 34 -0.78 -13.06 2.39
C THR A 34 0.36 -13.40 3.34
N THR A 35 0.70 -12.48 4.25
CA THR A 35 1.50 -12.76 5.44
C THR A 35 0.55 -13.07 6.58
N ALA A 36 0.68 -14.28 7.13
CA ALA A 36 -0.18 -14.86 8.15
C ALA A 36 -0.52 -13.87 9.30
N GLY A 37 -1.77 -13.42 9.35
CA GLY A 37 -2.30 -12.58 10.44
C GLY A 37 -3.40 -11.58 10.03
N GLY A 38 -3.46 -11.22 8.74
CA GLY A 38 -4.45 -10.31 8.17
C GLY A 38 -4.17 -10.04 6.68
N ASP A 39 -5.19 -9.62 5.95
CA ASP A 39 -5.05 -9.20 4.56
C ASP A 39 -4.42 -7.81 4.53
N THR A 40 -3.23 -7.73 3.92
CA THR A 40 -2.55 -6.45 3.74
C THR A 40 -2.94 -5.86 2.39
N VAL A 41 -3.50 -4.65 2.41
CA VAL A 41 -3.94 -3.93 1.22
C VAL A 41 -3.15 -2.63 1.12
N THR A 42 -2.45 -2.45 0.00
CA THR A 42 -1.72 -1.20 -0.27
C THR A 42 -2.58 -0.34 -1.18
N GLY A 43 -2.78 0.92 -0.79
CA GLY A 43 -3.51 1.89 -1.60
C GLY A 43 -2.64 2.43 -2.74
N ASP A 44 -3.29 3.09 -3.69
CA ASP A 44 -2.57 3.79 -4.75
C ASP A 44 -1.73 4.92 -4.15
N ALA A 45 -0.58 5.20 -4.77
CA ALA A 45 0.24 6.34 -4.37
C ALA A 45 -0.47 7.64 -4.80
N ALA A 46 -0.62 8.56 -3.86
CA ALA A 46 -1.17 9.89 -4.11
C ALA A 46 -0.03 10.87 -4.40
N ASP A 47 0.00 11.38 -5.63
CA ASP A 47 0.98 12.40 -6.03
C ASP A 47 0.67 13.72 -5.35
N THR A 48 1.57 14.17 -4.46
CA THR A 48 1.47 15.47 -3.83
C THR A 48 2.55 16.43 -4.35
N ARG A 49 2.38 17.73 -4.09
CA ARG A 49 3.36 18.76 -4.48
C ARG A 49 4.77 18.56 -3.91
N TRP A 50 4.92 17.74 -2.86
CA TRP A 50 6.20 17.45 -2.22
C TRP A 50 6.73 16.04 -2.50
N GLY A 51 5.93 15.20 -3.17
CA GLY A 51 6.26 13.81 -3.49
C GLY A 51 5.05 12.89 -3.33
N PRO A 52 5.14 11.65 -3.82
CA PRO A 52 4.10 10.66 -3.62
C PRO A 52 3.93 10.30 -2.14
N VAL A 53 2.69 10.01 -1.75
CA VAL A 53 2.34 9.46 -0.44
C VAL A 53 1.59 8.15 -0.66
N GLN A 54 2.03 7.07 -0.02
CA GLN A 54 1.40 5.76 -0.13
C GLN A 54 1.20 5.12 1.23
N VAL A 55 0.00 4.58 1.44
CA VAL A 55 -0.45 3.95 2.68
C VAL A 55 -0.76 2.48 2.42
N ARG A 56 -0.44 1.66 3.42
CA ARG A 56 -0.74 0.23 3.46
C ARG A 56 -1.50 -0.09 4.72
N LEU A 57 -2.64 -0.74 4.55
CA LEU A 57 -3.49 -1.22 5.62
C LEU A 57 -3.25 -2.70 5.85
N THR A 58 -3.33 -3.09 7.12
CA THR A 58 -3.53 -4.49 7.50
C THR A 58 -4.93 -4.63 8.02
N VAL A 59 -5.72 -5.49 7.40
CA VAL A 59 -7.10 -5.77 7.78
C VAL A 59 -7.17 -7.19 8.32
N SER A 60 -7.77 -7.38 9.48
CA SER A 60 -8.03 -8.70 10.05
C SER A 60 -9.47 -8.77 10.52
N SER A 61 -10.19 -9.81 10.09
CA SER A 61 -11.61 -10.00 10.43
C SER A 61 -12.50 -8.79 10.06
N GLY A 62 -12.21 -8.11 8.94
CA GLY A 62 -12.96 -6.93 8.49
C GLY A 62 -12.72 -5.65 9.31
N LYS A 63 -11.60 -5.59 10.05
CA LYS A 63 -11.19 -4.40 10.81
C LYS A 63 -9.75 -4.04 10.49
N ILE A 64 -9.44 -2.75 10.47
CA ILE A 64 -8.07 -2.25 10.31
C ILE A 64 -7.32 -2.53 11.61
N THR A 65 -6.27 -3.35 11.54
CA THR A 65 -5.42 -3.71 12.69
C THR A 65 -4.09 -2.97 12.70
N ALA A 66 -3.62 -2.53 11.54
CA ALA A 66 -2.41 -1.72 11.42
C ALA A 66 -2.47 -0.83 10.18
N VAL A 67 -1.75 0.28 10.23
CA VAL A 67 -1.57 1.19 9.10
C VAL A 67 -0.08 1.56 9.02
N ASP A 68 0.51 1.33 7.86
CA ASP A 68 1.88 1.68 7.54
C ASP A 68 1.90 2.73 6.43
N VAL A 69 2.81 3.69 6.50
CA VAL A 69 3.06 4.62 5.39
C VAL A 69 4.30 4.15 4.65
N VAL A 70 4.07 3.58 3.46
CA VAL A 70 5.10 2.94 2.62
C VAL A 70 5.96 3.98 1.93
N GLU A 71 5.35 5.08 1.50
CA GLU A 71 6.02 6.16 0.80
C GLU A 71 5.50 7.50 1.31
N TYR A 72 6.40 8.45 1.54
CA TYR A 72 6.07 9.80 1.96
C TYR A 72 7.21 10.76 1.62
N PRO A 73 6.92 12.05 1.39
CA PRO A 73 7.95 13.02 1.07
C PRO A 73 8.86 13.26 2.28
N ASP A 74 10.13 12.88 2.15
CA ASP A 74 11.15 13.06 3.19
C ASP A 74 12.37 13.87 2.70
N SER A 75 12.22 14.56 1.55
CA SER A 75 13.32 15.22 0.84
C SER A 75 14.08 16.28 1.64
N ASN A 76 13.45 16.92 2.63
CA ASN A 76 14.09 17.94 3.47
C ASN A 76 13.86 17.69 4.97
N GLY A 77 14.69 18.32 5.80
CA GLY A 77 14.61 18.14 7.27
C GLY A 77 13.30 18.63 7.90
N LYS A 78 12.61 19.58 7.26
CA LYS A 78 11.33 20.11 7.74
C LYS A 78 10.20 19.10 7.54
N ASP A 79 10.15 18.46 6.37
CA ASP A 79 9.16 17.44 6.03
C ASP A 79 9.32 16.23 6.93
N LYS A 80 10.57 15.81 7.21
CA LYS A 80 10.86 14.76 8.20
C LYS A 80 10.30 15.09 9.58
N GLN A 81 10.47 16.32 10.06
CA GLN A 81 9.94 16.74 11.36
C GLN A 81 8.41 16.81 11.38
N ILE A 82 7.79 17.31 10.31
CA ILE A 82 6.33 17.39 10.18
C ILE A 82 5.75 15.97 10.14
N ASN A 83 6.29 15.10 9.29
CA ASN A 83 5.81 13.72 9.14
C ASN A 83 6.06 12.90 10.40
N ALA A 84 7.20 13.07 11.10
CA ALA A 84 7.46 12.38 12.36
C ALA A 84 6.42 12.67 13.45
N ARG A 85 5.79 13.85 13.41
CA ARG A 85 4.67 14.21 14.31
C ARG A 85 3.31 13.82 13.74
N ALA A 86 3.10 14.00 12.43
CA ALA A 86 1.80 13.83 11.80
C ALA A 86 1.44 12.37 11.54
N LEU A 87 2.38 11.56 11.05
CA LEU A 87 2.13 10.16 10.72
C LEU A 87 1.59 9.33 11.90
N PRO A 88 2.16 9.37 13.12
CA PRO A 88 1.61 8.59 14.23
C PRO A 88 0.20 9.05 14.64
N ILE A 89 -0.10 10.35 14.51
CA ILE A 89 -1.45 10.88 14.79
C ILE A 89 -2.43 10.33 13.73
N LEU A 90 -2.11 10.47 12.44
CA LEU A 90 -2.95 9.97 11.34
C LEU A 90 -3.21 8.47 11.43
N VAL A 91 -2.19 7.68 11.79
CA VAL A 91 -2.32 6.23 12.00
C VAL A 91 -3.27 5.94 13.16
N GLN A 92 -3.14 6.65 14.28
CA GLN A 92 -4.02 6.46 15.42
C GLN A 92 -5.47 6.82 15.09
N GLU A 93 -5.70 7.98 14.48
CA GLU A 93 -7.01 8.42 14.02
C GLU A 93 -7.64 7.41 13.04
N THR A 94 -6.84 6.84 12.13
CA THR A 94 -7.33 5.81 11.19
C THR A 94 -7.77 4.53 11.91
N LEU A 95 -7.01 4.11 12.92
CA LEU A 95 -7.36 2.93 13.73
C LEU A 95 -8.60 3.18 14.59
N GLU A 96 -8.81 4.40 15.06
CA GLU A 96 -9.98 4.80 15.85
C GLU A 96 -11.23 4.97 14.97
N ALA A 97 -11.11 5.67 13.83
CA ALA A 97 -12.20 5.92 12.88
C ALA A 97 -12.56 4.71 12.03
N GLN A 98 -11.62 3.76 11.85
CA GLN A 98 -11.76 2.59 10.95
C GLN A 98 -12.15 2.99 9.52
N SER A 99 -11.76 4.19 9.09
CA SER A 99 -12.15 4.79 7.82
C SER A 99 -11.18 5.90 7.43
N ALA A 100 -11.32 6.45 6.21
CA ALA A 100 -10.55 7.60 5.76
C ALA A 100 -11.14 8.94 6.21
N ASP A 101 -12.23 8.97 6.97
CA ASP A 101 -12.81 10.19 7.50
C ASP A 101 -12.09 10.58 8.82
N ILE A 102 -10.85 11.06 8.69
CA ILE A 102 -10.00 11.45 9.83
C ILE A 102 -9.60 12.91 9.76
N ASP A 103 -9.29 13.48 10.93
CA ASP A 103 -8.85 14.86 11.03
C ASP A 103 -7.45 15.07 10.45
N MET A 104 -7.29 16.14 9.69
CA MET A 104 -5.99 16.56 9.16
C MET A 104 -5.11 17.16 10.26
N VAL A 105 -3.80 16.90 10.19
CA VAL A 105 -2.84 17.46 11.16
C VAL A 105 -2.39 18.85 10.71
N SER A 106 -2.54 19.83 11.60
CA SER A 106 -2.11 21.21 11.35
C SER A 106 -0.61 21.28 11.04
N GLY A 107 -0.28 21.85 9.87
CA GLY A 107 1.09 21.93 9.36
C GLY A 107 1.53 20.76 8.47
N ALA A 108 0.71 19.70 8.35
CA ALA A 108 0.95 18.53 7.50
C ALA A 108 -0.11 18.34 6.41
N THR A 109 -0.85 19.39 6.05
CA THR A 109 -2.04 19.32 5.16
C THR A 109 -1.82 18.50 3.89
N VAL A 110 -0.68 18.63 3.23
CA VAL A 110 -0.43 17.88 1.99
C VAL A 110 -0.10 16.41 2.25
N THR A 111 0.66 16.10 3.30
CA THR A 111 0.87 14.71 3.70
C THR A 111 -0.46 14.09 4.13
N SER A 112 -1.29 14.82 4.88
CA SER A 112 -2.63 14.38 5.27
C SER A 112 -3.53 14.13 4.07
N ASP A 113 -3.56 15.04 3.09
CA ASP A 113 -4.36 14.88 1.86
C ASP A 113 -3.92 13.66 1.04
N GLY A 114 -2.61 13.51 0.79
CA GLY A 114 -2.08 12.33 0.10
C GLY A 114 -2.30 11.03 0.87
N TYR A 115 -2.16 11.07 2.20
CA TYR A 115 -2.45 9.95 3.08
C TYR A 115 -3.91 9.54 2.98
N LEU A 116 -4.85 10.49 3.05
CA LEU A 116 -6.29 10.24 2.93
C LEU A 116 -6.66 9.61 1.59
N GLN A 117 -6.10 10.12 0.49
CA GLN A 117 -6.37 9.60 -0.85
C GLN A 117 -5.85 8.17 -1.03
N SER A 118 -4.61 7.90 -0.55
CA SER A 118 -4.05 6.55 -0.58
C SER A 118 -4.79 5.60 0.37
N LEU A 119 -5.18 6.10 1.54
CA LEU A 119 -5.97 5.36 2.53
C LEU A 119 -7.33 4.97 1.96
N GLN A 120 -8.04 5.88 1.29
CA GLN A 120 -9.32 5.60 0.64
C GLN A 120 -9.16 4.48 -0.40
N SER A 121 -8.16 4.56 -1.29
CA SER A 121 -7.87 3.48 -2.24
C SER A 121 -7.59 2.15 -1.55
N ALA A 122 -6.90 2.16 -0.41
CA ALA A 122 -6.62 0.95 0.36
C ALA A 122 -7.90 0.36 1.00
N LEU A 123 -8.81 1.21 1.50
CA LEU A 123 -10.10 0.79 2.04
C LEU A 123 -11.00 0.22 0.95
N ASP A 124 -11.09 0.89 -0.20
CA ASP A 124 -11.84 0.43 -1.37
C ASP A 124 -11.30 -0.93 -1.84
N GLY A 125 -9.97 -1.10 -1.86
CA GLY A 125 -9.31 -2.36 -2.18
C GLY A 125 -9.51 -3.47 -1.14
N ALA A 126 -9.73 -3.10 0.13
CA ALA A 126 -10.09 -4.02 1.22
C ALA A 126 -11.59 -4.34 1.25
N GLY A 127 -12.42 -3.59 0.53
CA GLY A 127 -13.88 -3.70 0.54
C GLY A 127 -14.52 -3.19 1.83
N LEU A 128 -13.94 -2.15 2.44
CA LEU A 128 -14.43 -1.47 3.66
C LEU A 128 -15.21 -0.20 3.34
#